data_AF-A0A1H5AZS7-F1
#
_entry.id   AF-A0A1H5AZS7-F1
#
_cell.length_a   1.000
_cell.length_b   1.000
_cell.length_c   1.000
_cell.angle_alpha   90.00
_cell.angle_beta   90.00
_cell.angle_gamma   90.00
#
_symmetry.space_group_name_H-M   'P 1'
#
loop_
_entity.id
_entity.type
_entity.pdbx_description
1 polymer ?
#
loop_
_entity_poly.entity_id
_entity_poly.type
_entity_poly.pdbx_seq_one_letter_code
_entity_poly.pdbx_strand_id
1 'polypeptide(L)'
;MSTTGDRRSAVAARQFSVTTRAHVAVDDATGESIGLDDVDVRVGWLLNLIASAGGELVSRLWQPATFDVLAAGLDRQDRRLPAQGHVAAARLGWNPIYPDGVYVPSRVSRVVTAQVMTTLRTLAYRDTAIAALSHRFDPATGRLTATTAAADYVPAGFARGVRRQLAARSRRDGGVPAGRLRITDVQGPPRMAAMARISAADRQLAQITSTNGELALTVKLPTCPAPAGRAQWRSVRLTATIPAHLHGRVITDWHLPTLVLDRKGLLWRCAATEMVPAADLTAGTVAVGVDWSPTTLGAAAIAAEGPGGLTSDYRGWTYDDRGLGVKLARLQAEGQLLHAKAARLTRLAATAPPEVRAELEAKIVVLDAHRTAVGVKRGCLSICQAALSDSFSCCRWLCFSSASMMRQT
;
A
#
# COMPACT_ATOMS: atom_id res chain seq x y z
N MET A 1 -28.00 -48.31 13.14
CA MET A 1 -27.75 -47.65 11.84
C MET A 1 -28.00 -46.17 11.99
N SER A 2 -26.94 -45.40 12.22
CA SER A 2 -26.96 -43.94 12.09
C SER A 2 -25.85 -43.60 11.13
N THR A 3 -26.20 -42.89 10.07
CA THR A 3 -25.40 -42.64 8.88
C THR A 3 -24.07 -42.00 9.24
N THR A 4 -22.99 -42.72 8.96
CA THR A 4 -21.63 -42.22 8.81
C THR A 4 -21.65 -41.17 7.71
N GLY A 5 -21.98 -39.94 8.09
CA GLY A 5 -21.88 -38.79 7.21
C GLY A 5 -20.40 -38.57 6.91
N ASP A 6 -20.05 -38.82 5.65
CA ASP A 6 -18.79 -38.48 5.00
C ASP A 6 -18.37 -37.05 5.41
N ARG A 7 -17.56 -36.93 6.47
CA ARG A 7 -16.85 -35.70 6.84
C ARG A 7 -15.78 -35.49 5.77
N ARG A 8 -16.20 -35.14 4.56
CA ARG A 8 -15.31 -34.51 3.60
C ARG A 8 -14.74 -33.31 4.31
N SER A 9 -13.45 -33.35 4.63
CA SER A 9 -12.72 -32.20 5.16
C SER A 9 -13.04 -31.02 4.27
N ALA A 10 -13.88 -30.10 4.76
CA ALA A 10 -14.28 -28.94 3.99
C ALA A 10 -13.00 -28.23 3.57
N VAL A 11 -12.91 -27.78 2.32
CA VAL A 11 -11.72 -27.10 1.79
C VAL A 11 -12.10 -25.66 1.54
N ALA A 12 -11.24 -24.73 1.95
CA ALA A 12 -11.46 -23.30 1.81
C ALA A 12 -10.41 -22.69 0.87
N ALA A 13 -10.88 -21.86 -0.07
CA ALA A 13 -9.99 -21.04 -0.88
C ALA A 13 -9.39 -19.93 -0.01
N ARG A 14 -8.06 -19.86 0.05
CA ARG A 14 -7.33 -18.80 0.75
C ARG A 14 -6.45 -18.07 -0.24
N GLN A 15 -6.49 -16.74 -0.15
CA GLN A 15 -5.64 -15.87 -0.92
C GLN A 15 -4.46 -15.42 -0.08
N PHE A 16 -3.28 -15.47 -0.67
CA PHE A 16 -2.06 -14.92 -0.08
C PHE A 16 -1.27 -14.16 -1.16
N SER A 17 -0.33 -13.33 -0.71
CA SER A 17 0.58 -12.61 -1.61
C SER A 17 2.00 -13.11 -1.47
N VAL A 18 2.69 -13.26 -2.59
CA VAL A 18 4.11 -13.59 -2.66
C VAL A 18 4.83 -12.59 -3.54
N THR A 19 6.08 -12.30 -3.18
CA THR A 19 6.97 -11.45 -3.97
C THR A 19 8.03 -12.29 -4.65
N THR A 20 8.25 -12.05 -5.94
CA THR A 20 9.32 -12.70 -6.72
C THR A 20 9.92 -11.74 -7.75
N ARG A 21 11.01 -12.14 -8.41
CA ARG A 21 11.71 -11.36 -9.43
C ARG A 21 12.00 -12.22 -10.65
N ALA A 22 11.97 -11.56 -11.81
CA ALA A 22 12.42 -12.17 -13.04
C ALA A 22 13.92 -12.45 -12.95
N HIS A 23 14.35 -13.64 -13.38
CA HIS A 23 15.74 -13.98 -13.61
C HIS A 23 16.06 -14.19 -15.10
N VAL A 24 15.02 -14.32 -15.93
CA VAL A 24 15.12 -14.40 -17.40
C VAL A 24 14.06 -13.49 -18.03
N ALA A 25 14.41 -12.86 -19.15
CA ALA A 25 13.49 -12.11 -19.99
C ALA A 25 13.78 -12.38 -21.46
N VAL A 26 12.73 -12.59 -22.26
CA VAL A 26 12.83 -12.80 -23.72
C VAL A 26 11.74 -12.03 -24.45
N ASP A 27 12.00 -11.62 -25.68
CA ASP A 27 10.93 -11.19 -26.60
C ASP A 27 10.04 -12.39 -26.90
N ASP A 28 8.73 -12.25 -26.69
CA ASP A 28 7.80 -13.36 -26.78
C ASP A 28 7.62 -13.86 -28.23
N ALA A 29 7.90 -13.01 -29.22
CA ALA A 29 7.76 -13.33 -30.63
C ALA A 29 9.08 -13.87 -31.23
N THR A 30 10.22 -13.28 -30.90
CA THR A 30 11.52 -13.70 -31.48
C THR A 30 12.25 -14.74 -30.62
N GLY A 31 11.93 -14.84 -29.33
CA GLY A 31 12.66 -15.68 -28.37
C GLY A 31 14.03 -15.12 -27.99
N GLU A 32 14.40 -13.94 -28.50
CA GLU A 32 15.68 -13.30 -28.20
C GLU A 32 15.73 -12.86 -26.74
N SER A 33 16.87 -13.07 -26.11
CA SER A 33 17.12 -12.65 -24.73
C SER A 33 17.10 -11.12 -24.61
N ILE A 34 16.44 -10.61 -23.58
CA ILE A 34 16.42 -9.19 -23.22
C ILE A 34 17.14 -9.05 -21.87
N GLY A 35 18.07 -8.09 -21.77
CA GLY A 35 18.71 -7.79 -20.50
C GLY A 35 17.69 -7.37 -19.44
N LEU A 36 17.86 -7.81 -18.18
CA LEU A 36 16.95 -7.42 -17.09
C LEU A 36 16.99 -5.91 -16.83
N ASP A 37 18.14 -5.26 -17.03
CA ASP A 37 18.26 -3.80 -16.95
C ASP A 37 17.42 -3.09 -18.03
N ASP A 38 17.38 -3.63 -19.25
CA ASP A 38 16.51 -3.10 -20.31
C ASP A 38 15.04 -3.30 -19.97
N VAL A 39 14.67 -4.43 -19.36
CA VAL A 39 13.32 -4.65 -18.85
C VAL A 39 12.97 -3.62 -17.78
N ASP A 40 13.89 -3.34 -16.85
CA ASP A 40 13.69 -2.33 -15.81
C ASP A 40 13.48 -0.94 -16.40
N VAL A 41 14.23 -0.57 -17.45
CA VAL A 41 14.02 0.70 -18.17
C VAL A 41 12.61 0.74 -18.81
N ARG A 42 12.21 -0.32 -19.53
CA ARG A 42 10.91 -0.40 -20.20
C ARG A 42 9.74 -0.38 -19.21
N VAL A 43 9.85 -1.13 -18.12
CA VAL A 43 8.85 -1.14 -17.05
C VAL A 43 8.84 0.20 -16.33
N GLY A 44 10.00 0.79 -16.04
CA GLY A 44 10.10 2.09 -15.38
C GLY A 44 9.37 3.18 -16.16
N TRP A 45 9.53 3.19 -17.48
CA TRP A 45 8.75 4.08 -18.34
C TRP A 45 7.23 3.83 -18.20
N LEU A 46 6.78 2.57 -18.23
CA LEU A 46 5.37 2.22 -18.06
C LEU A 46 4.83 2.66 -16.68
N LEU A 47 5.59 2.44 -15.61
CA LEU A 47 5.21 2.83 -14.25
C LEU A 47 5.11 4.35 -14.11
N ASN A 48 6.04 5.09 -14.72
CA ASN A 48 6.04 6.55 -14.75
C ASN A 48 4.85 7.09 -15.54
N LEU A 49 4.53 6.50 -16.70
CA LEU A 49 3.34 6.85 -17.47
C LEU A 49 2.05 6.65 -16.64
N ILE A 50 1.92 5.51 -15.97
CA ILE A 50 0.76 5.20 -15.13
C ILE A 50 0.65 6.17 -13.95
N ALA A 51 1.76 6.43 -13.25
CA ALA A 51 1.78 7.35 -12.13
C ALA A 51 1.45 8.78 -12.55
N SER A 52 1.99 9.25 -13.68
CA SER A 52 1.78 10.60 -14.18
C SER A 52 0.33 10.80 -14.66
N ALA A 53 -0.17 9.91 -15.52
CA ALA A 53 -1.55 9.99 -16.02
C ALA A 53 -2.58 9.79 -14.90
N GLY A 54 -2.30 8.89 -13.94
CA GLY A 54 -3.14 8.70 -12.77
C GLY A 54 -3.10 9.91 -11.83
N GLY A 55 -1.92 10.52 -11.66
CA GLY A 55 -1.74 11.71 -10.83
C GLY A 55 -2.45 12.94 -11.39
N GLU A 56 -2.39 13.14 -12.71
CA GLU A 56 -3.19 14.15 -13.43
C GLU A 56 -4.68 13.92 -13.17
N LEU A 57 -5.18 12.72 -13.46
CA LEU A 57 -6.60 12.42 -13.33
C LEU A 57 -7.10 12.59 -11.89
N VAL A 58 -6.34 12.12 -10.90
CA VAL A 58 -6.68 12.32 -9.48
C VAL A 58 -6.71 13.79 -9.13
N SER A 59 -5.73 14.57 -9.59
CA SER A 59 -5.67 16.01 -9.30
C SER A 59 -6.88 16.74 -9.88
N ARG A 60 -7.26 16.44 -11.12
CA ARG A 60 -8.45 17.01 -11.76
C ARG A 60 -9.76 16.58 -11.09
N LEU A 61 -9.80 15.37 -10.56
CA LEU A 61 -10.96 14.84 -9.84
C LEU A 61 -10.96 15.19 -8.34
N TRP A 62 -9.97 15.92 -7.83
CA TRP A 62 -9.84 16.27 -6.41
C TRP A 62 -10.76 17.43 -6.01
N GLN A 63 -12.07 17.19 -6.09
CA GLN A 63 -13.12 18.16 -5.79
C GLN A 63 -14.26 17.49 -5.01
N PRO A 64 -14.97 18.22 -4.12
CA PRO A 64 -16.07 17.67 -3.33
C PRO A 64 -17.13 16.92 -4.16
N ALA A 65 -17.50 17.46 -5.32
CA ALA A 65 -18.50 16.86 -6.21
C ALA A 65 -18.13 15.45 -6.69
N THR A 66 -16.84 15.16 -6.88
CA THR A 66 -16.37 13.80 -7.22
C THR A 66 -16.67 12.82 -6.08
N PHE A 67 -16.44 13.24 -4.84
CA PHE A 67 -16.70 12.40 -3.66
C PHE A 67 -18.19 12.22 -3.43
N ASP A 68 -19.02 13.22 -3.74
CA ASP A 68 -20.47 13.10 -3.67
C ASP A 68 -21.00 12.03 -4.65
N VAL A 69 -20.51 12.02 -5.89
CA VAL A 69 -20.84 10.97 -6.88
C VAL A 69 -20.42 9.59 -6.40
N LEU A 70 -19.21 9.46 -5.83
CA LEU A 70 -18.70 8.18 -5.34
C LEU A 70 -19.43 7.69 -4.09
N ALA A 71 -19.83 8.60 -3.20
CA ALA A 71 -20.59 8.28 -2.00
C ALA A 71 -22.04 7.87 -2.35
N ALA A 72 -22.67 8.54 -3.30
CA ALA A 72 -23.98 8.14 -3.83
C ALA A 72 -23.93 6.75 -4.49
N GLY A 73 -22.81 6.43 -5.14
CA GLY A 73 -22.64 5.15 -5.82
C GLY A 73 -23.50 5.02 -7.09
N LEU A 74 -23.99 6.14 -7.63
CA LEU A 74 -24.84 6.24 -8.81
C LEU A 74 -24.18 7.09 -9.90
N ASP A 75 -24.53 6.86 -11.16
CA ASP A 75 -24.20 7.75 -12.28
C ASP A 75 -25.24 8.87 -12.46
N ARG A 76 -25.07 9.71 -13.49
CA ARG A 76 -26.00 10.82 -13.79
C ARG A 76 -27.41 10.37 -14.21
N GLN A 77 -27.61 9.08 -14.43
CA GLN A 77 -28.88 8.46 -14.78
C GLN A 77 -29.41 7.57 -13.64
N ASP A 78 -28.95 7.79 -12.40
CA ASP A 78 -29.31 7.04 -11.20
C ASP A 78 -29.04 5.52 -11.26
N ARG A 79 -28.12 5.10 -12.14
CA ARG A 79 -27.72 3.69 -12.23
C ARG A 79 -26.55 3.42 -11.31
N ARG A 80 -26.60 2.28 -10.62
CA ARG A 80 -25.50 1.82 -9.75
C ARG A 80 -24.17 1.78 -10.50
N LEU A 81 -23.14 2.36 -9.88
CA LEU A 81 -21.78 2.34 -10.42
C LEU A 81 -21.23 0.90 -10.47
N PRO A 82 -20.57 0.51 -11.57
CA PRO A 82 -19.93 -0.80 -11.70
C PRO A 82 -18.89 -1.04 -10.59
N ALA A 83 -18.80 -2.29 -10.11
CA ALA A 83 -17.75 -2.68 -9.16
C ALA A 83 -16.35 -2.52 -9.77
N GLN A 84 -16.18 -2.88 -11.05
CA GLN A 84 -14.92 -2.72 -11.77
C GLN A 84 -14.59 -1.24 -12.00
N GLY A 85 -13.44 -0.81 -11.47
CA GLY A 85 -13.02 0.60 -11.49
C GLY A 85 -12.96 1.19 -12.89
N HIS A 86 -12.30 0.53 -13.84
CA HIS A 86 -12.16 1.05 -15.20
C HIS A 86 -13.52 1.23 -15.93
N VAL A 87 -14.50 0.36 -15.67
CA VAL A 87 -15.85 0.47 -16.23
C VAL A 87 -16.61 1.64 -15.61
N ALA A 88 -16.46 1.83 -14.29
CA ALA A 88 -17.05 2.98 -13.60
C ALA A 88 -16.45 4.31 -14.08
N ALA A 89 -15.12 4.38 -14.26
CA ALA A 89 -14.45 5.55 -14.80
C ALA A 89 -14.95 5.88 -16.22
N ALA A 90 -15.06 4.87 -17.10
CA ALA A 90 -15.59 5.05 -18.44
C ALA A 90 -17.04 5.56 -18.42
N ARG A 91 -17.89 5.00 -17.54
CA ARG A 91 -19.28 5.44 -17.36
C ARG A 91 -19.39 6.89 -16.89
N LEU A 92 -18.45 7.34 -16.06
CA LEU A 92 -18.42 8.70 -15.52
C LEU A 92 -17.73 9.70 -16.46
N GLY A 93 -17.14 9.23 -17.57
CA GLY A 93 -16.35 10.06 -18.49
C GLY A 93 -15.00 10.48 -17.92
N TRP A 94 -14.47 9.73 -16.95
CA TRP A 94 -13.21 10.04 -16.28
C TRP A 94 -12.03 9.40 -17.01
N ASN A 95 -11.56 10.10 -18.03
CA ASN A 95 -10.50 9.64 -18.92
C ASN A 95 -9.13 10.22 -18.52
N PRO A 96 -8.07 9.40 -18.42
CA PRO A 96 -6.71 9.90 -18.22
C PRO A 96 -6.23 10.71 -19.43
N ILE A 97 -5.41 11.71 -19.19
CA ILE A 97 -4.68 12.45 -20.22
C ILE A 97 -3.25 11.89 -20.31
N TYR A 98 -2.75 11.72 -21.54
CA TYR A 98 -1.41 11.22 -21.83
C TYR A 98 -0.57 12.29 -22.54
N PRO A 99 0.77 12.21 -22.49
CA PRO A 99 1.64 13.11 -23.24
C PRO A 99 1.37 13.04 -24.75
N ASP A 100 1.50 14.18 -25.42
CA ASP A 100 1.32 14.28 -26.87
C ASP A 100 2.30 13.37 -27.62
N GLY A 101 1.85 12.79 -28.74
CA GLY A 101 2.65 11.90 -29.57
C GLY A 101 2.89 10.50 -28.99
N VAL A 102 2.40 10.21 -27.78
CA VAL A 102 2.53 8.87 -27.16
C VAL A 102 1.27 8.04 -27.40
N TYR A 103 1.43 6.96 -28.14
CA TYR A 103 0.44 5.91 -28.26
C TYR A 103 0.39 5.03 -27.01
N VAL A 104 -0.75 5.07 -26.33
CA VAL A 104 -1.02 4.26 -25.13
C VAL A 104 -2.08 3.20 -25.45
N PRO A 105 -1.78 1.90 -25.30
CA PRO A 105 -2.77 0.86 -25.47
C PRO A 105 -3.93 1.06 -24.48
N SER A 106 -5.17 0.88 -24.95
CA SER A 106 -6.38 1.02 -24.12
C SER A 106 -6.35 0.21 -22.82
N ARG A 107 -5.62 -0.91 -22.79
CA ARG A 107 -5.42 -1.74 -21.60
C ARG A 107 -4.56 -1.08 -20.52
N VAL A 108 -3.57 -0.28 -20.92
CA VAL A 108 -2.81 0.56 -19.98
C VAL A 108 -3.73 1.61 -19.38
N SER A 109 -4.63 2.21 -20.16
CA SER A 109 -5.66 3.13 -19.64
C SER A 109 -6.63 2.47 -18.67
N ARG A 110 -6.98 1.20 -18.86
CA ARG A 110 -7.75 0.42 -17.87
C ARG A 110 -6.98 0.26 -16.56
N VAL A 111 -5.68 0.00 -16.61
CA VAL A 111 -4.83 -0.08 -15.40
C VAL A 111 -4.83 1.26 -14.66
N VAL A 112 -4.60 2.38 -15.38
CA VAL A 112 -4.62 3.73 -14.80
C VAL A 112 -5.97 4.01 -14.13
N THR A 113 -7.07 3.87 -14.87
CA THR A 113 -8.41 4.18 -14.36
C THR A 113 -8.82 3.26 -13.20
N ALA A 114 -8.50 1.97 -13.24
CA ALA A 114 -8.77 1.06 -12.13
C ALA A 114 -8.01 1.44 -10.86
N GLN A 115 -6.75 1.85 -10.99
CA GLN A 115 -5.94 2.30 -9.84
C GLN A 115 -6.49 3.62 -9.28
N VAL A 116 -6.80 4.59 -10.14
CA VAL A 116 -7.41 5.87 -9.74
C VAL A 116 -8.74 5.65 -9.03
N MET A 117 -9.64 4.83 -9.60
CA MET A 117 -10.94 4.54 -9.01
C MET A 117 -10.84 3.82 -7.66
N THR A 118 -9.87 2.93 -7.50
CA THR A 118 -9.61 2.29 -6.21
C THR A 118 -9.22 3.34 -5.17
N THR A 119 -8.26 4.21 -5.51
CA THR A 119 -7.81 5.30 -4.64
C THR A 119 -8.97 6.26 -4.28
N LEU A 120 -9.72 6.74 -5.26
CA LEU A 120 -10.81 7.69 -5.04
C LEU A 120 -11.95 7.10 -4.20
N ARG A 121 -12.30 5.82 -4.38
CA ARG A 121 -13.32 5.16 -3.54
C ARG A 121 -12.88 5.03 -2.09
N THR A 122 -11.62 4.66 -1.85
CA THR A 122 -11.06 4.67 -0.49
C THR A 122 -11.10 6.08 0.12
N LEU A 123 -10.85 7.11 -0.69
CA LEU A 123 -10.85 8.49 -0.23
C LEU A 123 -12.27 9.05 -0.05
N ALA A 124 -13.27 8.59 -0.80
CA ALA A 124 -14.68 8.92 -0.59
C ALA A 124 -15.19 8.40 0.76
N TYR A 125 -14.79 7.18 1.15
CA TYR A 125 -15.05 6.67 2.49
C TYR A 125 -14.39 7.56 3.56
N ARG A 126 -13.12 7.94 3.36
CA ARG A 126 -12.40 8.83 4.28
C ARG A 126 -13.00 10.24 4.34
N ASP A 127 -13.48 10.77 3.22
CA ASP A 127 -14.18 12.06 3.14
C ASP A 127 -15.43 12.03 3.99
N THR A 128 -16.27 10.99 3.84
CA THR A 128 -17.48 10.79 4.64
C THR A 128 -17.16 10.72 6.13
N ALA A 129 -16.11 9.98 6.50
CA ALA A 129 -15.66 9.85 7.88
C ALA A 129 -15.10 11.15 8.46
N ILE A 130 -14.27 11.89 7.71
CA ILE A 130 -13.75 13.21 8.13
C ILE A 130 -14.91 14.18 8.34
N ALA A 131 -15.87 14.17 7.43
CA ALA A 131 -17.01 15.05 7.47
C ALA A 131 -17.92 14.76 8.68
N ALA A 132 -18.16 13.49 9.01
CA ALA A 132 -18.88 13.06 10.21
C ALA A 132 -18.13 13.43 11.51
N LEU A 133 -16.82 13.22 11.55
CA LEU A 133 -15.99 13.58 12.71
C LEU A 133 -15.91 15.10 12.91
N SER A 134 -15.84 15.86 11.83
CA SER A 134 -15.76 17.33 11.89
C SER A 134 -17.05 17.93 12.41
N HIS A 135 -18.20 17.36 12.05
CA HIS A 135 -19.50 17.76 12.61
C HIS A 135 -19.58 17.57 14.13
N ARG A 136 -18.83 16.59 14.66
CA ARG A 136 -18.79 16.23 16.09
C ARG A 136 -17.65 16.90 16.87
N PHE A 137 -16.82 17.69 16.19
CA PHE A 137 -15.67 18.31 16.81
C PHE A 137 -16.05 19.63 17.47
N ASP A 138 -15.80 19.73 18.76
CA ASP A 138 -15.92 20.97 19.50
C ASP A 138 -14.56 21.70 19.48
N PRO A 139 -14.47 22.87 18.82
CA PRO A 139 -13.22 23.62 18.73
C PRO A 139 -12.82 24.28 20.05
N ALA A 140 -13.75 24.53 20.98
CA ALA A 140 -13.44 25.14 22.28
C ALA A 140 -12.74 24.14 23.21
N THR A 141 -13.24 22.90 23.25
CA THR A 141 -12.64 21.84 24.09
C THR A 141 -11.61 20.98 23.36
N GLY A 142 -11.61 21.00 22.02
CA GLY A 142 -10.78 20.14 21.17
C GLY A 142 -11.19 18.66 21.21
N ARG A 143 -12.42 18.37 21.64
CA ARG A 143 -12.93 16.99 21.83
C ARG A 143 -13.93 16.62 20.73
N LEU A 144 -14.07 15.31 20.50
CA LEU A 144 -15.13 14.76 19.67
C LEU A 144 -16.27 14.33 20.59
N THR A 145 -17.50 14.70 20.28
CA THR A 145 -18.69 14.17 20.96
C THR A 145 -18.83 12.67 20.70
N ALA A 146 -19.47 11.93 21.60
CA ALA A 146 -19.61 10.47 21.51
C ALA A 146 -20.40 10.03 20.26
N THR A 147 -20.16 8.80 19.79
CA THR A 147 -20.94 8.21 18.68
C THR A 147 -22.35 7.88 19.15
N THR A 148 -23.37 8.30 18.41
CA THR A 148 -24.77 7.93 18.69
C THR A 148 -25.28 6.79 17.80
N ALA A 149 -24.63 6.53 16.65
CA ALA A 149 -24.99 5.46 15.73
C ALA A 149 -23.81 4.53 15.40
N ALA A 150 -24.08 3.24 15.21
CA ALA A 150 -23.08 2.25 14.82
C ALA A 150 -22.44 2.55 13.44
N ALA A 151 -23.18 3.22 12.55
CA ALA A 151 -22.71 3.64 11.23
C ALA A 151 -21.62 4.74 11.28
N ASP A 152 -21.45 5.41 12.42
CA ASP A 152 -20.43 6.45 12.62
C ASP A 152 -19.13 5.91 13.23
N TYR A 153 -19.03 4.58 13.36
CA TYR A 153 -17.85 3.96 13.93
C TYR A 153 -16.68 4.03 12.96
N VAL A 154 -15.58 4.62 13.43
CA VAL A 154 -14.29 4.66 12.75
C VAL A 154 -13.22 4.12 13.68
N PRO A 155 -12.12 3.53 13.16
CA PRO A 155 -11.01 3.10 13.99
C PRO A 155 -10.49 4.23 14.89
N ALA A 156 -10.26 3.94 16.17
CA ALA A 156 -9.85 4.94 17.16
C ALA A 156 -8.56 5.69 16.77
N GLY A 157 -7.62 4.99 16.11
CA GLY A 157 -6.41 5.60 15.56
C GLY A 157 -6.71 6.68 14.52
N PHE A 158 -7.63 6.39 13.59
CA PHE A 158 -8.09 7.33 12.57
C PHE A 158 -8.77 8.56 13.20
N ALA A 159 -9.71 8.34 14.13
CA ALA A 159 -10.40 9.43 14.84
C ALA A 159 -9.42 10.36 15.58
N ARG A 160 -8.41 9.78 16.27
CA ARG A 160 -7.35 10.57 16.94
C ARG A 160 -6.53 11.39 15.95
N GLY A 161 -6.20 10.83 14.79
CA GLY A 161 -5.47 11.52 13.72
C GLY A 161 -6.25 12.73 13.19
N VAL A 162 -7.52 12.53 12.82
CA VAL A 162 -8.40 13.60 12.34
C VAL A 162 -8.60 14.67 13.41
N ARG A 163 -8.86 14.30 14.68
CA ARG A 163 -8.99 15.26 15.79
C ARG A 163 -7.76 16.17 15.93
N ARG A 164 -6.55 15.62 15.78
CA ARG A 164 -5.30 16.42 15.83
C ARG A 164 -5.24 17.42 14.67
N GLN A 165 -5.66 17.02 13.47
CA GLN A 165 -5.72 17.91 12.31
C GLN A 165 -6.72 19.05 12.51
N LEU A 166 -7.93 18.74 13.02
CA LEU A 166 -8.97 19.72 13.33
C LEU A 166 -8.54 20.72 14.40
N ALA A 167 -7.93 20.25 15.49
CA ALA A 167 -7.40 21.10 16.55
C ALA A 167 -6.25 22.00 16.05
N ALA A 168 -5.34 21.46 15.24
CA ALA A 168 -4.25 22.24 14.66
C ALA A 168 -4.77 23.34 13.72
N ARG A 169 -5.81 23.05 12.92
CA ARG A 169 -6.45 24.03 12.04
C ARG A 169 -7.19 25.11 12.81
N SER A 170 -7.98 24.75 13.82
CA SER A 170 -8.73 25.71 14.65
C SER A 170 -7.82 26.75 15.30
N ARG A 171 -6.60 26.35 15.68
CA ARG A 171 -5.57 27.28 16.21
C ARG A 171 -4.99 28.22 15.17
N ARG A 172 -4.93 27.81 13.89
CA ARG A 172 -4.35 28.59 12.80
C ARG A 172 -5.34 29.63 12.27
N ASP A 173 -6.60 29.24 12.12
CA ASP A 173 -7.62 30.05 11.42
C ASP A 173 -8.40 30.99 12.38
N GLY A 174 -8.05 31.02 13.67
CA GLY A 174 -8.56 32.00 14.63
C GLY A 174 -10.04 31.84 15.04
N GLY A 175 -10.70 30.76 14.66
CA GLY A 175 -12.12 30.55 14.95
C GLY A 175 -12.71 29.28 14.34
N VAL A 176 -13.99 29.04 14.66
CA VAL A 176 -14.77 27.85 14.28
C VAL A 176 -14.80 27.69 12.76
N PRO A 177 -14.39 26.52 12.21
CA PRO A 177 -14.59 26.24 10.80
C PRO A 177 -16.09 26.34 10.47
N ALA A 178 -16.47 27.26 9.58
CA ALA A 178 -17.84 27.35 9.11
C ALA A 178 -18.15 26.14 8.21
N GLY A 179 -18.75 25.11 8.80
CA GLY A 179 -19.35 23.99 8.06
C GLY A 179 -18.58 22.66 8.06
N ARG A 180 -19.15 21.71 7.31
CA ARG A 180 -18.71 20.31 7.21
C ARG A 180 -17.40 20.22 6.42
N LEU A 181 -16.27 20.05 7.12
CA LEU A 181 -14.96 19.86 6.47
C LEU A 181 -14.94 18.59 5.61
N ARG A 182 -14.42 18.75 4.40
CA ARG A 182 -14.18 17.69 3.41
C ARG A 182 -12.71 17.29 3.41
N ILE A 183 -12.41 16.12 2.86
CA ILE A 183 -11.02 15.66 2.70
C ILE A 183 -10.19 16.65 1.88
N THR A 184 -10.82 17.32 0.91
CA THR A 184 -10.20 18.34 0.05
C THR A 184 -9.77 19.58 0.82
N ASP A 185 -10.41 19.87 1.95
CA ASP A 185 -10.09 21.05 2.76
C ASP A 185 -8.87 20.80 3.65
N VAL A 186 -8.59 19.54 3.98
CA VAL A 186 -7.54 19.13 4.93
C VAL A 186 -6.33 18.49 4.27
N GLN A 187 -6.47 17.98 3.04
CA GLN A 187 -5.44 17.25 2.32
C GLN A 187 -5.42 17.66 0.85
N GLY A 188 -4.22 17.76 0.28
CA GLY A 188 -4.04 17.83 -1.17
C GLY A 188 -4.28 16.47 -1.84
N PRO A 189 -4.38 16.42 -3.18
CA PRO A 189 -4.53 15.17 -3.91
C PRO A 189 -3.38 14.21 -3.57
N PRO A 190 -3.67 12.91 -3.38
CA PRO A 190 -2.64 11.94 -3.07
C PRO A 190 -1.68 11.78 -4.26
N ARG A 191 -0.42 11.50 -3.95
CA ARG A 191 0.55 11.11 -4.97
C ARG A 191 0.26 9.68 -5.43
N MET A 192 0.21 9.50 -6.74
CA MET A 192 0.07 8.17 -7.33
C MET A 192 1.42 7.46 -7.33
N ALA A 193 1.44 6.26 -6.76
CA ALA A 193 2.64 5.44 -6.76
C ALA A 193 2.96 4.93 -8.18
N ALA A 194 4.26 4.90 -8.50
CA ALA A 194 4.80 4.24 -9.68
C ALA A 194 4.67 2.71 -9.52
N MET A 195 3.48 2.20 -9.82
CA MET A 195 3.13 0.79 -9.79
C MET A 195 2.10 0.48 -10.88
N ALA A 196 2.16 -0.74 -11.42
CA ALA A 196 1.18 -1.22 -12.39
C ALA A 196 0.43 -2.43 -11.83
N ARG A 197 -0.83 -2.21 -11.45
CA ARG A 197 -1.76 -3.29 -11.07
C ARG A 197 -2.30 -3.95 -12.33
N ILE A 198 -1.50 -4.82 -12.96
CA ILE A 198 -1.86 -5.43 -14.25
C ILE A 198 -3.01 -6.43 -14.14
N SER A 199 -3.45 -6.81 -12.93
CA SER A 199 -4.73 -7.52 -12.70
C SER A 199 -5.97 -6.75 -13.14
N ALA A 200 -5.88 -5.43 -13.32
CA ALA A 200 -6.94 -4.64 -13.93
C ALA A 200 -6.99 -4.74 -15.47
N ALA A 201 -5.99 -5.37 -16.07
CA ALA A 201 -5.93 -5.61 -17.50
C ALA A 201 -6.42 -7.02 -17.87
N ASP A 202 -6.65 -7.24 -19.17
CA ASP A 202 -7.00 -8.55 -19.71
C ASP A 202 -5.79 -9.22 -20.38
N ARG A 203 -6.03 -10.41 -20.93
CA ARG A 203 -5.02 -11.23 -21.62
C ARG A 203 -4.36 -10.52 -22.81
N GLN A 204 -4.91 -9.42 -23.31
CA GLN A 204 -4.26 -8.65 -24.39
C GLN A 204 -3.07 -7.82 -23.91
N LEU A 205 -2.98 -7.53 -22.61
CA LEU A 205 -1.86 -6.82 -21.99
C LEU A 205 -0.92 -7.77 -21.25
N ALA A 206 -1.47 -8.68 -20.44
CA ALA A 206 -0.66 -9.57 -19.63
C ALA A 206 -1.34 -10.91 -19.34
N GLN A 207 -0.51 -11.94 -19.18
CA GLN A 207 -0.89 -13.29 -18.75
C GLN A 207 0.19 -13.86 -17.84
N ILE A 208 -0.21 -14.67 -16.86
CA ILE A 208 0.70 -15.39 -15.98
C ILE A 208 0.40 -16.88 -16.05
N THR A 209 1.44 -17.70 -16.14
CA THR A 209 1.36 -19.15 -16.10
C THR A 209 2.40 -19.68 -15.12
N SER A 210 2.15 -20.86 -14.55
CA SER A 210 3.11 -21.55 -13.69
C SER A 210 3.47 -22.90 -14.29
N THR A 211 4.75 -23.25 -14.31
CA THR A 211 5.23 -24.55 -14.81
C THR A 211 6.52 -24.92 -14.09
N ASN A 212 6.66 -26.17 -13.63
CA ASN A 212 7.90 -26.72 -13.08
C ASN A 212 8.60 -25.85 -12.01
N GLY A 213 7.85 -25.25 -11.07
CA GLY A 213 8.44 -24.40 -10.03
C GLY A 213 8.78 -22.98 -10.51
N GLU A 214 8.34 -22.58 -11.69
CA GLU A 214 8.53 -21.24 -12.25
C GLU A 214 7.20 -20.54 -12.54
N LEU A 215 7.24 -19.21 -12.51
CA LEU A 215 6.20 -18.32 -12.98
C LEU A 215 6.69 -17.62 -14.25
N ALA A 216 5.91 -17.75 -15.32
CA ALA A 216 6.12 -17.01 -16.55
C ALA A 216 5.06 -15.90 -16.67
N LEU A 217 5.50 -14.64 -16.65
CA LEU A 217 4.67 -13.48 -16.91
C LEU A 217 4.93 -13.00 -18.33
N THR A 218 3.94 -13.08 -19.20
CA THR A 218 3.99 -12.37 -20.49
C THR A 218 3.31 -11.01 -20.31
N VAL A 219 3.99 -9.92 -20.64
CA VAL A 219 3.45 -8.56 -20.52
C VAL A 219 3.89 -7.71 -21.70
N LYS A 220 2.98 -6.89 -22.24
CA LYS A 220 3.34 -5.92 -23.29
C LYS A 220 4.05 -4.71 -22.71
N LEU A 221 5.26 -4.48 -23.17
CA LEU A 221 6.12 -3.37 -22.78
C LEU A 221 6.48 -2.51 -23.99
N PRO A 222 6.71 -1.20 -23.81
CA PRO A 222 7.22 -0.34 -24.86
C PRO A 222 8.64 -0.77 -25.24
N THR A 223 9.01 -0.67 -26.51
CA THR A 223 10.38 -0.94 -26.98
C THR A 223 11.25 0.30 -27.00
N CYS A 224 10.67 1.49 -26.88
CA CYS A 224 11.37 2.77 -26.88
C CYS A 224 10.68 3.78 -25.95
N PRO A 225 11.40 4.81 -25.48
CA PRO A 225 10.79 5.97 -24.85
C PRO A 225 9.88 6.67 -25.86
N ALA A 226 8.64 6.99 -25.47
CA ALA A 226 7.62 7.62 -26.32
C ALA A 226 7.20 6.78 -27.56
N PRO A 227 6.56 5.61 -27.35
CA PRO A 227 6.01 4.82 -28.44
C PRO A 227 4.92 5.62 -29.16
N ALA A 228 5.11 5.92 -30.44
CA ALA A 228 4.17 6.61 -31.32
C ALA A 228 3.11 5.68 -31.93
N GLY A 229 3.29 4.36 -31.86
CA GLY A 229 2.35 3.41 -32.44
C GLY A 229 2.35 2.02 -31.81
N ARG A 230 1.39 1.20 -32.24
CA ARG A 230 1.19 -0.17 -31.72
C ARG A 230 2.40 -1.08 -31.93
N ALA A 231 3.16 -0.91 -33.01
CA ALA A 231 4.32 -1.73 -33.33
C ALA A 231 5.46 -1.59 -32.30
N GLN A 232 5.49 -0.48 -31.55
CA GLN A 232 6.47 -0.20 -30.50
C GLN A 232 6.05 -0.75 -29.13
N TRP A 233 5.00 -1.57 -29.08
CA TRP A 233 4.58 -2.32 -27.90
C TRP A 233 4.72 -3.81 -28.20
N ARG A 234 5.67 -4.47 -27.54
CA ARG A 234 5.97 -5.89 -27.74
C ARG A 234 5.71 -6.70 -26.48
N SER A 235 5.25 -7.93 -26.68
CA SER A 235 5.13 -8.91 -25.60
C SER A 235 6.53 -9.32 -25.15
N VAL A 236 6.79 -9.20 -23.86
CA VAL A 236 8.01 -9.68 -23.21
C VAL A 236 7.59 -10.78 -22.26
N ARG A 237 8.23 -11.95 -22.37
CA ARG A 237 8.05 -13.06 -21.45
C ARG A 237 9.15 -13.01 -20.40
N LEU A 238 8.74 -12.90 -19.16
CA LEU A 238 9.62 -12.84 -18.00
C LEU A 238 9.43 -14.11 -17.18
N THR A 239 10.51 -14.70 -16.70
CA THR A 239 10.48 -15.94 -15.90
C THR A 239 11.05 -15.68 -14.50
N ALA A 240 10.32 -16.13 -13.48
CA ALA A 240 10.66 -15.99 -12.08
C ALA A 240 10.53 -17.33 -11.35
N THR A 241 11.37 -17.59 -10.35
CA THR A 241 11.27 -18.81 -9.55
C THR A 241 10.11 -18.69 -8.55
N ILE A 242 9.33 -19.75 -8.38
CA ILE A 242 8.40 -19.88 -7.27
C ILE A 242 9.22 -20.08 -5.99
N PRO A 243 8.99 -19.30 -4.91
CA PRO A 243 9.72 -19.52 -3.68
C PRO A 243 9.60 -20.95 -3.16
N ALA A 244 10.70 -21.53 -2.70
CA ALA A 244 10.79 -22.95 -2.34
C ALA A 244 9.75 -23.39 -1.29
N HIS A 245 9.37 -22.51 -0.35
CA HIS A 245 8.34 -22.79 0.65
C HIS A 245 6.92 -22.93 0.06
N LEU A 246 6.72 -22.59 -1.21
CA LEU A 246 5.48 -22.79 -1.94
C LEU A 246 5.48 -24.07 -2.80
N HIS A 247 6.62 -24.76 -2.89
CA HIS A 247 6.70 -26.03 -3.62
C HIS A 247 5.82 -27.08 -2.95
N GLY A 248 5.06 -27.84 -3.76
CA GLY A 248 4.15 -28.89 -3.29
C GLY A 248 2.83 -28.39 -2.69
N ARG A 249 2.61 -27.06 -2.59
CA ARG A 249 1.33 -26.50 -2.17
C ARG A 249 0.30 -26.58 -3.28
N VAL A 250 -0.97 -26.81 -2.93
CA VAL A 250 -2.08 -26.91 -3.88
C VAL A 250 -2.59 -25.52 -4.25
N ILE A 251 -1.77 -24.79 -5.00
CA ILE A 251 -2.11 -23.47 -5.54
C ILE A 251 -2.95 -23.67 -6.79
N THR A 252 -4.21 -23.22 -6.76
CA THR A 252 -5.15 -23.35 -7.89
C THR A 252 -5.01 -22.23 -8.89
N ASP A 253 -4.70 -21.01 -8.42
CA ASP A 253 -4.67 -19.83 -9.28
C ASP A 253 -3.51 -18.90 -8.94
N TRP A 254 -2.81 -18.48 -9.98
CA TRP A 254 -1.86 -17.38 -9.95
C TRP A 254 -2.51 -16.14 -10.55
N HIS A 255 -2.63 -15.08 -9.74
CA HIS A 255 -3.21 -13.81 -10.19
C HIS A 255 -2.15 -12.92 -10.79
N LEU A 256 -2.54 -12.12 -11.79
CA LEU A 256 -1.65 -11.14 -12.40
C LEU A 256 -1.07 -10.19 -11.33
N PRO A 257 0.26 -9.97 -11.33
CA PRO A 257 0.92 -9.26 -10.24
C PRO A 257 0.64 -7.76 -10.24
N THR A 258 1.03 -7.10 -9.15
CA THR A 258 1.39 -5.67 -9.21
C THR A 258 2.88 -5.57 -9.50
N LEU A 259 3.24 -4.82 -10.54
CA LEU A 259 4.63 -4.53 -10.90
C LEU A 259 5.10 -3.26 -10.20
N VAL A 260 6.29 -3.32 -9.59
CA VAL A 260 6.96 -2.19 -8.94
C VAL A 260 8.46 -2.30 -9.23
N LEU A 261 9.14 -1.17 -9.39
CA LEU A 261 10.61 -1.12 -9.39
C LEU A 261 11.12 -0.74 -8.01
N ASP A 262 12.16 -1.43 -7.55
CA ASP A 262 12.95 -1.00 -6.40
C ASP A 262 14.45 -0.97 -6.74
N ARG A 263 15.30 -0.82 -5.72
CA ARG A 263 16.76 -0.73 -5.89
C ARG A 263 17.41 -1.99 -6.49
N LYS A 264 16.69 -3.12 -6.55
CA LYS A 264 17.16 -4.39 -7.12
C LYS A 264 16.42 -4.74 -8.42
N GLY A 265 15.71 -3.78 -9.01
CA GLY A 265 14.98 -3.94 -10.26
C GLY A 265 13.51 -4.32 -10.11
N LEU A 266 12.96 -4.97 -11.13
CA LEU A 266 11.56 -5.38 -11.21
C LEU A 266 11.16 -6.39 -10.12
N LEU A 267 10.18 -5.99 -9.31
CA LEU A 267 9.53 -6.79 -8.29
C LEU A 267 8.09 -7.10 -8.70
N TRP A 268 7.73 -8.39 -8.62
CA TRP A 268 6.35 -8.83 -8.82
C TRP A 268 5.71 -9.08 -7.48
N ARG A 269 4.54 -8.49 -7.26
CA ARG A 269 3.70 -8.79 -6.10
C ARG A 269 2.52 -9.62 -6.60
N CYS A 270 2.69 -10.93 -6.60
CA CYS A 270 1.69 -11.88 -7.08
C CYS A 270 0.72 -12.21 -5.94
N ALA A 271 -0.58 -12.23 -6.25
CA ALA A 271 -1.52 -12.94 -5.38
C ALA A 271 -1.68 -14.37 -5.90
N ALA A 272 -1.89 -15.31 -5.00
CA ALA A 272 -2.15 -16.71 -5.31
C ALA A 272 -3.36 -17.19 -4.51
N THR A 273 -4.13 -18.10 -5.09
CA THR A 273 -5.20 -18.80 -4.41
C THR A 273 -4.81 -20.25 -4.21
N GLU A 274 -4.98 -20.72 -2.99
CA GLU A 274 -4.70 -22.09 -2.59
C GLU A 274 -5.93 -22.67 -1.92
N MET A 275 -6.09 -23.97 -2.09
CA MET A 275 -7.08 -24.75 -1.38
C MET A 275 -6.45 -25.34 -0.12
N VAL A 276 -6.87 -24.86 1.04
CA VAL A 276 -6.44 -25.37 2.35
C VAL A 276 -7.60 -26.05 3.06
N PRO A 277 -7.34 -27.02 3.95
CA PRO A 277 -8.37 -27.53 4.84
C PRO A 277 -9.06 -26.37 5.58
N ALA A 278 -10.38 -26.39 5.60
CA ALA A 278 -11.17 -25.43 6.35
C ALA A 278 -10.79 -25.59 7.83
N ALA A 279 -10.30 -24.51 8.42
CA ALA A 279 -9.94 -24.49 9.82
C ALA A 279 -11.22 -24.66 10.65
N ASP A 280 -11.28 -25.70 11.46
CA ASP A 280 -12.20 -25.75 12.58
C ASP A 280 -11.59 -24.96 13.74
N LEU A 281 -12.01 -23.70 13.85
CA LEU A 281 -11.54 -22.79 14.91
C LEU A 281 -11.86 -23.32 16.32
N THR A 282 -12.82 -24.23 16.46
CA THR A 282 -13.20 -24.84 17.73
C THR A 282 -12.35 -26.07 18.10
N ALA A 283 -11.61 -26.64 17.13
CA ALA A 283 -10.72 -27.77 17.32
C ALA A 283 -9.24 -27.36 17.51
N GLY A 284 -8.95 -26.07 17.63
CA GLY A 284 -7.60 -25.56 17.84
C GLY A 284 -7.15 -25.79 19.29
N THR A 285 -6.21 -26.71 19.50
CA THR A 285 -5.60 -26.97 20.81
C THR A 285 -4.38 -26.09 21.09
N VAL A 286 -3.97 -25.28 20.11
CA VAL A 286 -2.82 -24.39 20.18
C VAL A 286 -3.19 -23.00 19.66
N ALA A 287 -2.84 -21.98 20.43
CA ALA A 287 -2.95 -20.58 20.07
C ALA A 287 -1.56 -19.94 20.00
N VAL A 288 -1.28 -19.23 18.92
CA VAL A 288 -0.10 -18.38 18.79
C VAL A 288 -0.55 -16.94 18.99
N GLY A 289 -0.11 -16.33 20.10
CA GLY A 289 -0.26 -14.90 20.33
C GLY A 289 0.90 -14.18 19.68
N VAL A 290 0.61 -13.24 18.78
CA VAL A 290 1.65 -12.40 18.17
C VAL A 290 1.40 -10.96 18.57
N ASP A 291 2.34 -10.39 19.32
CA ASP A 291 2.33 -8.98 19.69
C ASP A 291 3.35 -8.20 18.87
N TRP A 292 2.97 -6.98 18.50
CA TRP A 292 3.82 -6.08 17.73
C TRP A 292 3.71 -4.70 18.35
N SER A 293 4.84 -4.10 18.68
CA SER A 293 4.88 -2.74 19.22
C SER A 293 6.03 -1.96 18.60
N PRO A 294 6.01 -0.61 18.70
CA PRO A 294 7.16 0.21 18.29
C PRO A 294 8.49 -0.16 18.99
N THR A 295 8.40 -0.83 20.14
CA THR A 295 9.54 -1.28 20.96
C THR A 295 9.85 -2.76 20.80
N THR A 296 9.06 -3.52 20.04
CA THR A 296 9.25 -4.95 19.77
C THR A 296 8.64 -5.27 18.41
N LEU A 297 9.47 -5.35 17.36
CA LEU A 297 9.03 -5.70 15.99
C LEU A 297 8.62 -7.17 15.84
N GLY A 298 7.79 -7.68 16.75
CA GLY A 298 7.23 -9.02 16.73
C GLY A 298 7.70 -9.84 17.93
N ALA A 299 6.77 -10.16 18.81
CA ALA A 299 6.89 -11.18 19.84
C ALA A 299 5.83 -12.24 19.56
N ALA A 300 6.21 -13.50 19.46
CA ALA A 300 5.28 -14.61 19.36
C ALA A 300 5.39 -15.47 20.62
N ALA A 301 4.26 -15.86 21.19
CA ALA A 301 4.18 -16.83 22.26
C ALA A 301 3.15 -17.91 21.89
N ILE A 302 3.41 -19.14 22.34
CA ILE A 302 2.49 -20.26 22.13
C ILE A 302 1.79 -20.57 23.44
N ALA A 303 0.47 -20.72 23.38
CA ALA A 303 -0.34 -21.32 24.44
C ALA A 303 -0.98 -22.60 23.89
N ALA A 304 -0.97 -23.67 24.67
CA ALA A 304 -1.60 -24.93 24.35
C ALA A 304 -2.65 -25.27 25.41
N GLU A 305 -3.78 -25.80 24.97
CA GLU A 305 -4.81 -26.35 25.83
C GLU A 305 -4.39 -27.74 26.33
N GLY A 306 -4.45 -27.94 27.64
CA GLY A 306 -4.20 -29.23 28.29
C GLY A 306 -5.27 -29.55 29.35
N PRO A 307 -5.13 -30.65 30.09
CA PRO A 307 -6.12 -31.11 31.06
C PRO A 307 -6.45 -30.10 32.17
N GLY A 308 -5.56 -29.14 32.44
CA GLY A 308 -5.74 -28.07 33.42
C GLY A 308 -6.09 -26.70 32.81
N GLY A 309 -6.43 -26.63 31.52
CA GLY A 309 -6.70 -25.39 30.79
C GLY A 309 -5.55 -24.94 29.89
N LEU A 310 -5.56 -23.65 29.50
CA LEU A 310 -4.53 -23.05 28.65
C LEU A 310 -3.21 -22.87 29.43
N THR A 311 -2.13 -23.40 28.86
CA THR A 311 -0.78 -23.31 29.42
C THR A 311 0.19 -22.76 28.37
N SER A 312 1.16 -21.96 28.80
CA SER A 312 2.26 -21.45 27.96
C SER A 312 3.57 -21.69 28.67
N ASP A 313 4.63 -22.01 27.92
CA ASP A 313 5.98 -22.14 28.46
C ASP A 313 6.66 -20.78 28.67
N TYR A 314 5.98 -19.68 28.31
CA TYR A 314 6.47 -18.29 28.33
C TYR A 314 7.75 -18.06 27.51
N ARG A 315 8.14 -19.02 26.66
CA ARG A 315 9.28 -18.87 25.75
C ARG A 315 8.82 -18.14 24.51
N GLY A 316 8.90 -16.83 24.56
CA GLY A 316 8.58 -15.99 23.41
C GLY A 316 9.71 -15.98 22.38
N TRP A 317 9.35 -15.97 21.10
CA TRP A 317 10.26 -15.58 20.02
C TRP A 317 10.12 -14.10 19.78
N THR A 318 11.19 -13.34 19.96
CA THR A 318 11.23 -11.93 19.56
C THR A 318 12.04 -11.78 18.28
N TYR A 319 11.52 -11.00 17.34
CA TYR A 319 12.33 -10.52 16.24
C TYR A 319 13.39 -9.57 16.81
N ASP A 320 14.67 -9.88 16.57
CA ASP A 320 15.76 -9.02 17.02
C ASP A 320 15.80 -7.74 16.17
N ASP A 321 15.13 -6.71 16.67
CA ASP A 321 15.05 -5.39 16.06
C ASP A 321 16.10 -4.40 16.57
N ARG A 322 17.02 -4.82 17.43
CA ARG A 322 17.97 -3.93 18.11
C ARG A 322 18.73 -3.06 17.10
N GLY A 323 19.12 -3.63 15.96
CA GLY A 323 19.78 -2.89 14.88
C GLY A 323 18.91 -1.80 14.25
N LEU A 324 17.60 -2.01 14.14
CA LEU A 324 16.65 -1.04 13.60
C LEU A 324 16.29 0.04 14.64
N GLY A 325 16.07 -0.35 15.89
CA GLY A 325 15.82 0.56 17.01
C GLY A 325 16.98 1.52 17.25
N VAL A 326 18.21 1.00 17.30
CA VAL A 326 19.44 1.80 17.42
C VAL A 326 19.57 2.79 16.24
N LYS A 327 19.28 2.34 15.01
CA LYS A 327 19.31 3.20 13.84
C LYS A 327 18.27 4.31 13.89
N LEU A 328 17.06 4.02 14.36
CA LEU A 328 15.99 5.01 14.50
C LEU A 328 16.34 6.05 15.57
N ALA A 329 16.84 5.62 16.73
CA ALA A 329 17.31 6.49 17.80
C ALA A 329 18.45 7.40 17.33
N ARG A 330 19.42 6.86 16.59
CA ARG A 330 20.52 7.64 15.99
C ARG A 330 20.00 8.70 15.02
N LEU A 331 19.10 8.34 14.11
CA LEU A 331 18.50 9.28 13.15
C LEU A 331 17.67 10.36 13.85
N GLN A 332 17.01 10.03 14.96
CA GLN A 332 16.29 11.02 15.77
C GLN A 332 17.25 12.00 16.44
N ALA A 333 18.32 11.52 17.08
CA ALA A 333 19.33 12.36 17.70
C ALA A 333 20.02 13.27 16.66
N GLU A 334 20.37 12.71 15.49
CA GLU A 334 20.93 13.46 14.37
C GLU A 334 19.98 14.56 13.88
N GLY A 335 18.69 14.23 13.71
CA GLY A 335 17.67 15.21 13.32
C GLY A 335 17.49 16.35 14.34
N GLN A 336 17.53 16.03 15.64
CA GLN A 336 17.46 17.03 16.71
C GLN A 336 18.69 17.94 16.73
N LEU A 337 19.89 17.37 16.55
CA LEU A 337 21.13 18.13 16.47
C LEU A 337 21.12 19.09 15.27
N LEU A 338 20.75 18.60 14.08
CA LEU A 338 20.65 19.41 12.87
C LEU A 338 19.67 20.56 13.04
N HIS A 339 18.51 20.29 13.66
CA HIS A 339 17.51 21.33 13.96
C HIS A 339 18.06 22.39 14.93
N ALA A 340 18.69 21.97 16.02
CA ALA A 340 19.29 22.90 16.99
C ALA A 340 20.40 23.74 16.35
N LYS A 341 21.24 23.14 15.50
CA LYS A 341 22.32 23.83 14.78
C LYS A 341 21.77 24.85 13.79
N ALA A 342 20.79 24.48 12.97
CA ALA A 342 20.15 25.39 12.01
C ALA A 342 19.47 26.57 12.74
N ALA A 343 18.75 26.31 13.84
CA ALA A 343 18.13 27.35 14.66
C ALA A 343 19.17 28.31 15.28
N ARG A 344 20.32 27.80 15.73
CA ARG A 344 21.42 28.64 16.22
C ARG A 344 22.02 29.50 15.11
N LEU A 345 22.29 28.94 13.94
CA LEU A 345 22.82 29.71 12.80
C LEU A 345 21.83 30.77 12.31
N THR A 346 20.53 30.47 12.33
CA THR A 346 19.48 31.44 11.97
C THR A 346 19.49 32.64 12.91
N ARG A 347 19.63 32.41 14.22
CA ARG A 347 19.77 33.50 15.21
C ARG A 347 21.02 34.33 15.00
N LEU A 348 22.14 33.70 14.61
CA LEU A 348 23.39 34.40 14.32
C LEU A 348 23.30 35.22 13.02
N ALA A 349 22.65 34.68 11.98
CA ALA A 349 22.47 35.36 10.70
C ALA A 349 21.64 36.65 10.86
N ALA A 350 20.64 36.64 11.75
CA ALA A 350 19.78 37.78 12.02
C ALA A 350 20.53 39.03 12.53
N THR A 351 21.68 38.84 13.20
CA THR A 351 22.49 39.93 13.75
C THR A 351 23.85 40.09 13.06
N ALA A 352 24.14 39.30 12.03
CA ALA A 352 25.42 39.31 11.35
C ALA A 352 25.54 40.45 10.30
N PRO A 353 26.76 40.99 10.07
CA PRO A 353 27.07 41.83 8.91
C PRO A 353 26.75 41.14 7.57
N PRO A 354 26.53 41.88 6.47
CA PRO A 354 26.04 41.34 5.21
C PRO A 354 26.87 40.18 4.63
N GLU A 355 28.20 40.29 4.70
CA GLU A 355 29.13 39.28 4.18
C GLU A 355 29.04 37.97 4.96
N VAL A 356 29.03 38.05 6.30
CA VAL A 356 28.92 36.88 7.19
C VAL A 356 27.51 36.28 7.14
N ARG A 357 26.48 37.11 6.93
CA ARG A 357 25.09 36.66 6.80
C ARG A 357 24.91 35.73 5.60
N ALA A 358 25.47 36.10 4.44
CA ALA A 358 25.39 35.27 3.23
C ALA A 358 26.02 33.87 3.43
N GLU A 359 27.17 33.81 4.12
CA GLU A 359 27.82 32.53 4.44
C GLU A 359 27.00 31.67 5.42
N LEU A 360 26.36 32.31 6.42
CA LEU A 360 25.50 31.63 7.39
C LEU A 360 24.23 31.08 6.73
N GLU A 361 23.62 31.85 5.84
CA GLU A 361 22.45 31.43 5.05
C GLU A 361 22.77 30.23 4.16
N ALA A 362 23.91 30.24 3.47
CA ALA A 362 24.37 29.10 2.68
C ALA A 362 24.54 27.83 3.54
N LYS A 363 25.12 27.97 4.75
CA LYS A 363 25.25 26.85 5.70
C LYS A 363 23.90 26.36 6.23
N ILE A 364 22.93 27.25 6.46
CA ILE A 364 21.57 26.88 6.89
C ILE A 364 20.89 26.03 5.81
N VAL A 365 20.99 26.41 4.53
CA VAL A 365 20.42 25.65 3.41
C VAL A 365 20.95 24.21 3.37
N VAL A 366 22.26 24.02 3.55
CA VAL A 366 22.87 22.68 3.60
C VAL A 366 22.35 21.86 4.78
N LEU A 367 22.24 22.47 5.97
CA LEU A 367 21.71 21.79 7.15
C LEU A 367 20.23 21.41 6.99
N ASP A 368 19.42 22.24 6.33
CA ASP A 368 18.03 21.95 6.05
C ASP A 368 17.86 20.84 5.02
N ALA A 369 18.72 20.78 4.00
CA ALA A 369 18.78 19.66 3.07
C ALA A 369 19.12 18.34 3.80
N HIS A 370 20.11 18.35 4.69
CA HIS A 370 20.46 17.20 5.51
C HIS A 370 19.33 16.79 6.45
N ARG A 371 18.67 17.77 7.11
CA ARG A 371 17.52 17.52 7.97
C ARG A 371 16.38 16.86 7.19
N THR A 372 16.12 17.31 5.97
CA THR A 372 15.12 16.72 5.08
C THR A 372 15.48 15.28 4.73
N ALA A 373 16.75 15.01 4.37
CA ALA A 373 17.22 13.66 4.06
C ALA A 373 17.12 12.69 5.26
N VAL A 374 17.48 13.15 6.47
CA VAL A 374 17.32 12.39 7.72
C VAL A 374 15.84 12.15 8.01
N GLY A 375 14.99 13.16 7.81
CA GLY A 375 13.54 13.06 7.93
C GLY A 375 12.94 12.02 7.00
N VAL A 376 13.38 11.97 5.74
CA VAL A 376 12.98 10.94 4.76
C VAL A 376 13.44 9.56 5.21
N LYS A 377 14.72 9.39 5.61
CA LYS A 377 15.24 8.10 6.09
C LYS A 377 14.47 7.59 7.30
N ARG A 378 14.17 8.46 8.26
CA ARG A 378 13.37 8.14 9.45
C ARG A 378 11.93 7.82 9.09
N GLY A 379 11.33 8.60 8.20
CA GLY A 379 9.99 8.38 7.68
C GLY A 379 9.84 7.02 7.02
N CYS A 380 10.80 6.62 6.16
CA CYS A 380 10.81 5.30 5.54
C CYS A 380 10.89 4.17 6.58
N LEU A 381 11.76 4.28 7.59
CA LEU A 381 11.86 3.26 8.65
C LEU A 381 10.57 3.19 9.49
N SER A 382 9.99 4.33 9.83
CA SER A 382 8.73 4.41 10.58
C SER A 382 7.53 3.92 9.78
N ILE A 383 7.48 4.17 8.47
CA ILE A 383 6.45 3.64 7.57
C ILE A 383 6.61 2.14 7.41
N CYS A 384 7.84 1.61 7.29
CA CYS A 384 8.06 0.16 7.28
C CYS A 384 7.57 -0.49 8.59
N GLN A 385 7.88 0.12 9.74
CA GLN A 385 7.42 -0.34 11.04
C GLN A 385 5.89 -0.25 11.19
N ALA A 386 5.28 0.84 10.74
CA ALA A 386 3.83 1.03 10.75
C ALA A 386 3.13 0.10 9.75
N ALA A 387 3.68 -0.14 8.57
CA ALA A 387 3.12 -1.05 7.58
C ALA A 387 3.19 -2.52 8.05
N LEU A 388 4.27 -2.90 8.73
CA LEU A 388 4.38 -4.20 9.42
C LEU A 388 3.35 -4.32 10.55
N SER A 389 3.18 -3.26 11.35
CA SER A 389 2.20 -3.23 12.43
C SER A 389 0.75 -3.25 11.92
N ASP A 390 0.40 -2.45 10.91
CA ASP A 390 -0.95 -2.34 10.34
C ASP A 390 -1.34 -3.59 9.52
N SER A 391 -0.38 -4.22 8.83
CA SER A 391 -0.65 -5.43 8.04
C SER A 391 -0.95 -6.66 8.91
N PHE A 392 -0.53 -6.66 10.19
CA PHE A 392 -0.73 -7.78 11.13
C PHE A 392 -1.61 -7.45 12.35
N SER A 393 -1.93 -6.17 12.60
CA SER A 393 -2.84 -5.75 13.68
C SER A 393 -4.27 -6.32 13.56
N CYS A 394 -4.63 -6.93 12.42
CA CYS A 394 -5.90 -7.63 12.25
C CYS A 394 -5.90 -9.09 12.77
N CYS A 395 -4.76 -9.65 13.17
CA CYS A 395 -4.63 -11.03 13.68
C CYS A 395 -3.85 -11.04 15.00
N ARG A 396 -4.50 -10.66 16.11
CA ARG A 396 -3.88 -10.67 17.45
C ARG A 396 -3.65 -12.09 18.00
N TRP A 397 -4.36 -13.08 17.44
CA TRP A 397 -4.25 -14.49 17.78
C TRP A 397 -4.41 -15.33 16.51
N LEU A 398 -3.55 -16.34 16.34
CA LEU A 398 -3.65 -17.35 15.29
C LEU A 398 -3.89 -18.71 15.95
N CYS A 399 -5.03 -19.35 15.68
CA CYS A 399 -5.33 -20.69 16.17
C CYS A 399 -4.88 -21.75 15.17
N PHE A 400 -4.19 -22.79 15.63
CA PHE A 400 -3.73 -23.91 14.81
C PHE A 400 -4.38 -25.22 15.27
N SER A 401 -4.81 -26.04 14.30
CA SER A 401 -5.24 -27.42 14.53
C SER A 401 -4.07 -28.37 14.25
N SER A 402 -3.93 -29.42 15.06
CA SER A 402 -2.81 -30.39 15.04
C SER A 402 -2.56 -31.06 13.68
N ALA A 403 -3.51 -31.01 12.74
CA ALA A 403 -3.34 -31.55 11.40
C ALA A 403 -2.35 -30.76 10.50
N SER A 404 -2.02 -29.50 10.83
CA SER A 404 -1.11 -28.68 10.02
C SER A 404 0.35 -28.64 10.53
N MET A 405 0.65 -29.23 11.69
CA MET A 405 1.94 -29.04 12.36
C MET A 405 2.93 -30.22 12.19
N MET A 406 2.50 -31.33 11.59
CA MET A 406 3.39 -32.46 11.26
C MET A 406 3.79 -32.45 9.79
N ARG A 407 4.70 -31.53 9.43
CA ARG A 407 5.59 -31.68 8.26
C ARG A 407 6.71 -30.63 8.30
N GLN A 408 7.51 -30.65 9.35
CA GLN A 408 8.88 -30.10 9.34
C GLN A 408 9.67 -30.66 10.53
N THR A 409 10.01 -31.94 10.43
CA THR A 409 11.27 -32.59 10.85
C THR A 409 11.38 -33.86 10.04
#